data_AF-A0A7C6IPG7-F1
#
_entry.id   AF-A0A7C6IPG7-F1
#
_cell.length_a   1.000
_cell.length_b   1.000
_cell.length_c   1.000
_cell.angle_alpha   90.00
_cell.angle_beta   90.00
_cell.angle_gamma   90.00
#
_symmetry.space_group_name_H-M   'P 1'
#
loop_
_entity.id
_entity.type
_entity.pdbx_description
1 polymer ?
#
loop_
_entity_poly.entity_id
_entity_poly.type
_entity_poly.pdbx_seq_one_letter_code
_entity_poly.pdbx_strand_id
1 'polypeptide(L)' 'MAKGPKPDDRSDNVEKLREQVVNTIENIEASHDTLQMDLSEDQKEDIRAKNRRRERAIADKREEIQDEYEFQQKQD' A
#
# COMPACT_ATOMS: atom_id res chain seq x y z
N MET A 1 11.80 -24.22 -30.12
CA MET A 1 12.06 -23.76 -28.74
C MET A 1 10.88 -22.89 -28.33
N ALA A 2 10.04 -23.34 -27.40
CA ALA A 2 8.87 -22.58 -26.96
C ALA A 2 9.35 -21.37 -26.16
N LYS A 3 9.19 -20.17 -26.73
CA LYS A 3 9.50 -18.91 -26.06
C LYS A 3 8.26 -18.56 -25.24
N GLY A 4 8.19 -19.09 -24.01
CA GLY A 4 7.19 -18.66 -23.04
C GLY A 4 7.31 -17.15 -22.78
N PRO A 5 6.25 -16.48 -22.31
CA PRO A 5 6.34 -15.10 -21.88
C PRO A 5 7.52 -14.95 -20.91
N LYS A 6 8.31 -13.89 -21.10
CA LYS A 6 9.42 -13.61 -20.19
C LYS A 6 8.85 -13.48 -18.78
N PRO A 7 9.50 -14.05 -17.76
CA PRO A 7 9.11 -13.74 -16.39
C PRO A 7 9.15 -12.22 -16.20
N ASP A 8 8.13 -11.66 -15.56
CA ASP A 8 8.07 -10.24 -15.24
C ASP A 8 9.28 -9.87 -14.38
N ASP A 9 9.86 -8.69 -14.64
CA ASP A 9 10.95 -8.15 -13.84
C ASP A 9 10.37 -7.65 -12.50
N ARG A 10 10.71 -8.36 -11.42
CA ARG A 10 10.24 -8.09 -10.06
C ARG A 10 11.32 -7.42 -9.19
N SER A 11 12.42 -6.96 -9.78
CA SER A 11 13.55 -6.42 -9.04
C SER A 11 13.21 -5.14 -8.26
N ASP A 12 12.27 -4.33 -8.76
CA ASP A 12 11.87 -3.06 -8.15
C ASP A 12 10.54 -3.11 -7.37
N ASN A 13 9.89 -4.28 -7.29
CA ASN A 13 8.57 -4.44 -6.65
C ASN A 13 8.60 -4.07 -5.17
N VAL A 14 9.62 -4.51 -4.42
CA VAL A 14 9.78 -4.20 -2.99
C VAL A 14 9.83 -2.69 -2.77
N GLU A 15 10.61 -1.97 -3.56
CA GLU A 15 10.78 -0.52 -3.41
C GLU A 15 9.47 0.21 -3.71
N LYS A 16 8.79 -0.14 -4.81
CA LYS A 16 7.49 0.44 -5.17
C LYS A 16 6.42 0.19 -4.12
N LEU A 17 6.36 -1.02 -3.57
CA LEU A 17 5.38 -1.36 -2.53
C LEU A 17 5.67 -0.57 -1.24
N ARG A 18 6.95 -0.42 -0.86
CA ARG A 18 7.35 0.40 0.30
C ARG A 18 6.97 1.86 0.11
N GLU A 19 7.23 2.44 -1.06
CA GLU A 19 6.83 3.81 -1.40
C GLU A 19 5.31 3.98 -1.29
N GLN A 20 4.53 3.06 -1.86
CA GLN A 20 3.07 3.10 -1.76
C GLN A 20 2.57 3.00 -0.31
N VAL A 21 3.21 2.18 0.53
CA VAL A 21 2.88 2.08 1.96
C VAL A 21 3.12 3.42 2.66
N VAL A 22 4.29 4.04 2.45
CA VAL A 22 4.63 5.36 3.04
C VAL A 22 3.63 6.42 2.59
N ASN A 23 3.39 6.54 1.29
CA ASN A 23 2.41 7.48 0.73
C ASN A 23 1.01 7.25 1.31
N THR A 24 0.62 5.99 1.56
CA THR A 24 -0.70 5.69 2.14
C THR A 24 -0.78 6.09 3.60
N ILE A 25 0.30 5.92 4.38
CA ILE A 25 0.39 6.35 5.78
C ILE A 25 0.28 7.88 5.86
N GLU A 26 1.05 8.62 5.05
CA GLU A 26 0.99 10.09 5.00
C GLU A 26 -0.43 10.58 4.65
N ASN A 27 -1.13 9.87 3.74
CA ASN A 27 -2.52 10.17 3.40
C ASN A 27 -3.52 9.90 4.54
N ILE A 28 -3.22 8.94 5.43
CA ILE A 28 -4.02 8.71 6.65
C ILE A 28 -3.74 9.85 7.64
N GLU A 29 -2.47 10.19 7.87
CA GLU A 29 -2.08 11.28 8.77
C GLU A 29 -2.68 12.62 8.36
N ALA A 30 -2.55 13.02 7.09
CA ALA A 30 -3.16 14.25 6.57
C ALA A 30 -4.69 14.27 6.69
N SER A 31 -5.33 13.10 6.63
CA SER A 31 -6.79 13.01 6.82
C SER A 31 -7.22 13.20 8.27
N HIS A 32 -6.34 12.97 9.25
CA HIS A 32 -6.61 13.30 10.65
C HIS A 32 -6.70 14.81 10.85
N ASP A 33 -5.86 15.59 10.16
CA ASP A 33 -5.97 17.06 10.17
C ASP A 33 -7.31 17.52 9.57
N THR A 34 -7.75 16.86 8.50
CA THR A 34 -9.05 17.13 7.88
C THR A 34 -10.21 16.83 8.84
N LEU A 35 -10.11 15.76 9.65
CA LEU A 35 -11.12 15.42 10.67
C LEU A 35 -11.25 16.46 11.81
N GLN A 36 -10.26 17.35 11.98
CA GLN A 36 -10.32 18.44 12.96
C GLN A 36 -11.05 19.68 12.43
N MET A 37 -11.37 19.73 11.13
CA MET A 37 -12.09 20.84 10.51
C MET A 37 -13.60 20.75 10.78
N ASP A 38 -14.32 21.84 10.53
CA ASP A 38 -15.78 21.86 10.60
C ASP A 38 -16.37 21.11 9.41
N LEU A 39 -16.76 19.86 9.65
CA LEU A 39 -17.30 18.92 8.67
C LEU A 39 -18.62 18.35 9.18
N SER A 40 -19.50 17.98 8.27
CA SER A 40 -20.69 17.19 8.64
C SER A 40 -20.27 15.81 9.17
N GLU A 41 -21.15 15.18 9.95
CA GLU A 41 -20.88 13.83 10.46
C GLU A 41 -20.74 12.80 9.32
N ASP A 42 -21.52 12.93 8.25
CA ASP A 42 -21.40 12.06 7.07
C ASP A 42 -20.01 12.17 6.42
N GLN A 43 -19.47 13.38 6.29
CA GLN A 43 -18.12 13.60 5.74
C GLN A 43 -17.04 12.99 6.65
N LYS A 44 -17.19 13.11 7.99
CA LYS A 44 -16.27 12.47 8.94
C LYS A 44 -16.34 10.96 8.86
N GLU A 45 -17.53 10.38 8.70
CA GLU A 45 -17.71 8.94 8.56
C GLU A 45 -17.06 8.42 7.27
N ASP A 46 -17.22 9.13 6.16
CA ASP A 46 -16.59 8.80 4.87
C ASP A 46 -15.06 8.79 4.97
N ILE A 47 -14.47 9.80 5.63
CA ILE A 47 -13.01 9.86 5.86
C ILE A 47 -12.56 8.67 6.71
N ARG A 48 -13.26 8.37 7.82
CA ARG A 48 -12.94 7.22 8.68
C ARG A 48 -13.07 5.90 7.91
N ALA A 49 -14.10 5.73 7.09
CA ALA A 49 -14.29 4.53 6.27
C ALA A 49 -13.18 4.38 5.23
N LYS A 50 -12.75 5.50 4.62
CA LYS A 50 -11.61 5.52 3.70
C LYS A 50 -10.31 5.14 4.40
N ASN A 51 -10.07 5.63 5.61
CA ASN A 51 -8.90 5.28 6.41
C ASN A 51 -8.88 3.79 6.78
N ARG A 52 -10.01 3.21 7.20
CA ARG A 52 -10.10 1.75 7.43
C ARG A 52 -9.72 0.92 6.20
N ARG A 53 -10.13 1.36 5.01
CA ARG A 53 -9.73 0.70 3.75
C ARG A 53 -8.24 0.86 3.46
N ARG A 54 -7.66 2.03 3.74
CA ARG A 54 -6.22 2.28 3.60
C ARG A 54 -5.38 1.44 4.55
N GLU A 55 -5.82 1.28 5.81
CA GLU A 55 -5.17 0.39 6.79
C GLU A 55 -5.12 -1.06 6.29
N ARG A 56 -6.25 -1.57 5.78
CA ARG A 56 -6.27 -2.89 5.14
C ARG A 56 -5.32 -2.98 3.95
N ALA A 57 -5.35 -1.98 3.07
CA ALA A 57 -4.47 -1.93 1.92
C ALA A 57 -2.97 -1.78 2.28
N ILE A 58 -2.64 -1.30 3.47
CA ILE A 58 -1.26 -1.30 3.99
C ILE A 58 -0.89 -2.70 4.50
N ALA A 59 -1.79 -3.37 5.20
CA ALA A 59 -1.57 -4.74 5.68
C ALA A 59 -1.30 -5.69 4.51
N ASP A 60 -2.15 -5.64 3.47
CA ASP A 60 -2.01 -6.46 2.26
C ASP A 60 -0.66 -6.17 1.56
N LYS A 61 -0.28 -4.89 1.41
CA LYS A 61 1.04 -4.54 0.82
C LYS A 61 2.23 -5.00 1.67
N ARG A 62 2.11 -5.01 3.00
CA ARG A 62 3.18 -5.48 3.89
C ARG A 62 3.41 -6.98 3.74
N GLU A 63 2.33 -7.75 3.56
CA GLU A 63 2.40 -9.17 3.22
C GLU A 63 3.08 -9.36 1.85
N GLU A 64 2.66 -8.61 0.83
CA GLU A 64 3.30 -8.65 -0.50
C GLU A 64 4.80 -8.28 -0.46
N ILE A 65 5.20 -7.28 0.32
CA ILE A 65 6.62 -6.92 0.51
C ILE A 65 7.41 -8.10 1.09
N GLN A 66 6.84 -8.82 2.06
CA GLN A 66 7.51 -9.97 2.66
C GLN A 66 7.70 -11.07 1.62
N ASP A 67 6.65 -11.40 0.86
CA ASP A 67 6.72 -12.41 -0.20
C ASP A 67 7.74 -12.05 -1.29
N GLU A 68 7.79 -10.78 -1.71
CA GLU A 68 8.76 -10.29 -2.69
C GLU A 68 10.19 -10.33 -2.15
N TYR A 69 10.39 -9.98 -0.88
CA TYR A 69 11.71 -10.08 -0.25
C TYR A 69 12.17 -11.54 -0.17
N GLU A 70 11.31 -12.46 0.26
CA GLU A 70 11.61 -13.89 0.28
C GLU A 70 11.90 -14.45 -1.12
N PHE A 71 11.20 -13.96 -2.15
CA PHE A 71 11.48 -14.31 -3.54
C PHE A 71 12.87 -13.84 -3.95
N GLN A 72 13.24 -12.58 -3.69
CA GLN A 72 14.57 -12.04 -4.02
C GLN A 72 15.70 -12.81 -3.33
N GLN A 73 15.55 -13.11 -2.03
CA GLN A 73 16.55 -13.89 -1.27
C GLN A 73 16.74 -15.33 -1.78
N LYS A 74 15.76 -15.90 -2.47
CA LYS A 74 15.86 -17.25 -3.08
C LYS A 74 16.47 -17.21 -4.49
N GLN A 75 16.55 -16.03 -5.12
CA GLN A 75 17.15 -15.85 -6.45
C GLN A 75 18.64 -15.47 -6.37
N ASP A 76 19.10 -14.94 -5.24
CA ASP A 76 20.52 -14.72 -4.91
C ASP A 76 21.24 -16.02 -4.48
#